data_AF-P0DJO5-F1
#
_entry.id   AF-P0DJO5-F1
#
_cell.length_a   1.000
_cell.length_b   1.000
_cell.length_c   1.000
_cell.angle_alpha   90.00
_cell.angle_beta   90.00
_cell.angle_gamma   90.00
#
_symmetry.space_group_name_H-M   'P 1'
#
loop_
_entity.id
_entity.type
_entity.pdbx_description
1 polymer ?
#
loop_
_entity_poly.entity_id
_entity_poly.type
_entity_poly.pdbx_seq_one_letter_code
_entity_poly.pdbx_strand_id
1 'polypeptide(L)' 'MKLVMRILLTCFLLTTLVIKAEGQIHTNQPCTSNNTRCRTYCIKVHKINSGKCMNSKCVCHP' A
#
# COMPACT_ATOMS: atom_id res chain seq x y z
N MET A 1 21.85 -23.31 20.56
CA MET A 1 21.95 -22.03 19.81
C MET A 1 21.21 -22.01 18.46
N LYS A 2 21.17 -23.10 17.68
CA LYS A 2 20.47 -23.13 16.36
C LYS A 2 18.96 -22.85 16.42
N LEU A 3 18.29 -23.19 17.52
CA LEU A 3 16.84 -23.00 17.67
C LEU A 3 16.43 -21.52 17.77
N VAL A 4 17.18 -20.73 18.53
CA VAL A 4 16.92 -19.29 18.75
C VAL A 4 17.07 -18.51 17.45
N MET A 5 18.07 -18.86 16.64
CA MET A 5 18.30 -18.22 15.34
C MET A 5 17.13 -18.47 14.37
N ARG A 6 16.52 -19.67 14.40
CA ARG A 6 15.32 -19.95 13.59
C ARG A 6 14.12 -19.11 14.02
N ILE A 7 13.87 -18.96 15.33
CA ILE A 7 12.75 -18.16 15.85
C ILE A 7 12.88 -16.68 15.44
N LEU A 8 14.08 -16.10 15.54
CA LEU A 8 14.34 -14.73 15.12
C LEU A 8 14.09 -14.54 13.62
N LEU A 9 14.49 -15.50 12.78
CA LEU A 9 14.25 -15.44 11.35
C LEU A 9 12.75 -15.46 11.01
N THR A 10 11.97 -16.29 11.69
CA THR A 10 10.51 -16.38 11.48
C THR A 10 9.80 -15.09 11.89
N CYS A 11 10.18 -14.50 13.04
CA CYS A 11 9.66 -13.19 13.46
C CYS A 11 10.00 -12.10 12.45
N PHE A 12 11.23 -12.08 11.93
CA PHE A 12 11.64 -11.08 10.94
C PHE A 12 10.83 -11.21 9.64
N LEU A 13 10.65 -12.43 9.14
CA LEU A 13 9.83 -12.72 7.96
C LEU A 13 8.38 -12.24 8.13
N LEU A 14 7.77 -12.50 9.30
CA LEU A 14 6.40 -12.06 9.58
C LEU A 14 6.29 -10.52 9.58
N THR A 15 7.25 -9.81 10.16
CA THR A 15 7.23 -8.33 10.15
C THR A 15 7.36 -7.74 8.75
N THR A 16 8.19 -8.34 7.88
CA THR A 16 8.35 -7.85 6.49
C THR A 16 7.08 -8.00 5.65
N LEU A 17 6.25 -9.01 5.92
CA LEU A 17 4.95 -9.19 5.27
C LEU A 17 3.95 -8.10 5.68
N VAL A 18 3.95 -7.71 6.96
CA VAL A 18 3.07 -6.66 7.48
C VAL A 18 3.46 -5.29 6.91
N ILE A 19 4.76 -4.98 6.83
CA ILE A 19 5.23 -3.68 6.29
C ILE A 19 4.86 -3.51 4.82
N LYS A 20 4.87 -4.58 4.02
CA LYS A 20 4.46 -4.50 2.60
C LYS A 20 2.98 -4.14 2.41
N ALA A 21 2.13 -4.37 3.41
CA ALA A 21 0.71 -4.01 3.32
C ALA A 21 0.45 -2.50 3.43
N GLU A 22 1.39 -1.72 3.98
CA GLU A 22 1.29 -0.25 4.08
C GLU A 22 1.94 0.48 2.89
N GLY A 23 2.44 -0.28 1.90
CA GLY A 23 2.98 0.28 0.67
C GLY A 23 1.87 0.84 -0.22
N GLN A 24 2.00 2.11 -0.58
CA GLN A 24 1.13 2.81 -1.54
C GLN A 24 0.68 1.92 -2.72
N ILE A 25 -0.64 1.83 -2.90
CA ILE A 25 -1.29 0.97 -3.89
C ILE A 25 -1.34 1.73 -5.21
N HIS A 26 -0.52 1.30 -6.16
CA HIS A 26 -0.57 1.79 -7.53
C HIS A 26 -1.78 1.22 -8.25
N THR A 27 -2.65 2.09 -8.77
CA THR A 27 -3.86 1.67 -9.48
C THR A 27 -3.68 1.91 -10.99
N ASN A 28 -4.50 1.23 -11.81
CA ASN A 28 -4.59 1.49 -13.25
C ASN A 28 -5.65 2.55 -13.60
N GLN A 29 -6.25 3.20 -12.60
CA GLN A 29 -7.26 4.22 -12.84
C GLN A 29 -6.59 5.50 -13.37
N PRO A 30 -6.89 5.96 -14.60
CA PRO A 30 -6.29 7.16 -15.15
C PRO A 30 -6.80 8.43 -14.47
N CYS A 31 -5.92 9.43 -14.35
CA CYS A 31 -6.21 10.75 -13.81
C CYS A 31 -5.37 11.83 -14.51
N THR A 32 -5.91 13.03 -14.66
CA THR A 32 -5.25 14.15 -15.35
C THR A 32 -4.56 15.14 -14.41
N SER A 33 -4.99 15.21 -13.15
CA SER A 33 -4.42 15.98 -12.01
C SER A 33 -5.39 16.02 -10.83
N ASN A 34 -6.62 15.52 -11.00
CA ASN A 34 -7.66 15.60 -9.99
C ASN A 34 -7.44 14.56 -8.88
N ASN A 35 -6.77 14.98 -7.80
CA ASN A 35 -6.57 14.20 -6.59
C ASN A 35 -7.89 13.80 -5.92
N THR A 36 -8.93 14.64 -5.97
CA THR A 36 -10.24 14.33 -5.38
C THR A 36 -10.87 13.10 -6.03
N ARG A 37 -10.74 12.96 -7.35
CA ARG A 37 -11.24 11.77 -8.06
C ARG A 37 -10.48 10.51 -7.62
N CYS A 38 -9.17 10.61 -7.44
CA CYS A 38 -8.35 9.50 -6.94
C CYS A 38 -8.71 9.14 -5.50
N ARG A 39 -8.91 10.13 -4.63
CA ARG A 39 -9.38 9.91 -3.25
C ARG A 39 -10.71 9.16 -3.24
N THR A 40 -11.71 9.60 -4.00
CA THR A 40 -13.00 8.90 -4.10
C THR A 40 -12.86 7.48 -4.62
N TYR A 41 -12.02 7.26 -5.62
CA TYR A 41 -11.71 5.92 -6.14
C TYR A 41 -11.07 5.03 -5.06
N CYS A 42 -10.05 5.53 -4.36
CA CYS A 42 -9.36 4.81 -3.31
C CYS A 42 -10.27 4.44 -2.13
N ILE A 43 -11.18 5.34 -1.75
CA ILE A 43 -12.21 5.08 -0.73
C ILE A 43 -13.15 3.97 -1.20
N LYS A 44 -13.57 4.00 -2.47
CA LYS A 44 -14.55 3.05 -3.02
C LYS A 44 -13.97 1.64 -3.19
N VAL A 45 -12.74 1.53 -3.71
CA VAL A 45 -12.13 0.24 -4.11
C VAL A 45 -11.28 -0.35 -3.00
N HIS A 46 -10.44 0.46 -2.36
CA HIS A 46 -9.46 -0.02 -1.38
C HIS A 46 -9.82 0.37 0.07
N LYS A 47 -10.92 1.09 0.30
CA LYS A 47 -11.32 1.62 1.62
C LYS A 47 -10.29 2.56 2.25
N ILE A 48 -9.49 3.22 1.42
CA ILE A 48 -8.41 4.13 1.84
C ILE A 48 -8.83 5.58 1.59
N ASN A 49 -8.76 6.44 2.61
CA ASN A 49 -9.20 7.84 2.55
C ASN A 49 -8.17 8.82 1.95
N SER A 50 -7.08 8.29 1.39
CA SER A 50 -6.01 9.07 0.78
C SER A 50 -5.68 8.52 -0.61
N GLY A 51 -5.80 9.38 -1.62
CA GLY A 51 -5.49 9.05 -3.00
C GLY A 51 -4.94 10.27 -3.72
N LYS A 52 -3.85 10.09 -4.48
CA LYS A 52 -3.21 11.14 -5.29
C LYS A 52 -3.09 10.70 -6.74
N CYS A 53 -3.11 11.68 -7.63
CA CYS A 53 -2.79 11.46 -9.03
C CYS A 53 -1.26 11.55 -9.21
N MET A 54 -0.63 10.46 -9.62
CA MET A 54 0.80 10.37 -9.90
C MET A 54 1.03 9.68 -11.23
N ASN A 55 1.87 10.26 -12.11
CA ASN A 55 2.14 9.73 -13.46
C ASN A 55 0.86 9.37 -14.23
N SER A 56 -0.11 10.28 -14.19
CA SER A 56 -1.43 10.12 -14.83
C SER A 56 -2.27 8.94 -14.34
N LYS A 57 -1.94 8.35 -13.18
CA LYS A 57 -2.69 7.27 -12.54
C LYS A 57 -2.96 7.56 -11.07
N CYS A 58 -4.06 7.02 -10.54
CA CYS A 58 -4.34 7.14 -9.12
C CYS A 58 -3.45 6.22 -8.29
N VAL A 59 -2.94 6.72 -7.17
CA VAL A 59 -2.17 5.98 -6.18
C VAL A 59 -2.86 6.17 -4.84
N CYS A 60 -3.19 5.07 -4.17
CA CYS A 60 -3.83 5.09 -2.85
C CYS A 60 -2.78 4.88 -1.78
N HIS A 61 -2.74 5.76 -0.78
CA HIS A 61 -1.80 5.64 0.34
C HIS A 61 -2.62 5.26 1.57
N PRO A 62 -2.52 4.02 2.08
CA PRO A 62 -3.23 3.63 3.30
C PRO A 62 -2.94 4.59 4.46
#